data_AF-A0A5N7A9N4-F1
#
_entry.id   AF-A0A5N7A9N4-F1
#
_cell.length_a   1.000
_cell.length_b   1.000
_cell.length_c   1.000
_cell.angle_alpha   90.00
_cell.angle_beta   90.00
_cell.angle_gamma   90.00
#
_symmetry.space_group_name_H-M   'P 1'
#
loop_
_entity.id
_entity.type
_entity.pdbx_description
1 polymer ?
#
loop_
_entity_poly.entity_id
_entity_poly.type
_entity_poly.pdbx_seq_one_letter_code
_entity_poly.pdbx_strand_id
1 'polypeptide(L)'
;MSLPDVTAANVAEVLQNDRMVKVAGVDVDGQLRGKLMKKSKFLSIVAGGFGFCSITFGWDQQDMDYPKELAIWNEENGYRDLNSFRRIPWENNVPFFLVSFLDPDTREPVCACPRGLLKNVAAKAETAGYRAMAGGIAVWIQGFKCRISTSQAHYVMFVSTIRYVVKASGIKHGIAPCFMAKPRHGFPGNSGHMHITLVTMDGKNAFTRDTPDPSPPHPDVAHLSDLGRQFLAGLLTGLPDMMPLFAPTINSYKPTHFEIRVPGADANPHFVLAAIIALGWRGIEKELEIPVPPLPKGEDMSSASDKGVRLAKSLNEAVATFTRPDNVAREVFGDSFVDHFGGTREHEIQLWEEAVTDWEVRRYIETV
;
A
#
# COMPACT_ATOMS: atom_id res chain seq x y z
N MET A 1 21.80 -15.16 -8.33
CA MET A 1 21.82 -14.61 -9.70
C MET A 1 21.00 -13.34 -9.71
N SER A 2 21.51 -12.26 -10.28
CA SER A 2 20.66 -11.13 -10.69
C SER A 2 19.67 -11.61 -11.75
N LEU A 3 18.46 -11.04 -11.74
CA LEU A 3 17.52 -11.26 -12.83
C LEU A 3 18.00 -10.46 -14.06
N PRO A 4 17.77 -10.96 -15.30
CA PRO A 4 18.09 -10.19 -16.49
C PRO A 4 17.24 -8.93 -16.53
N ASP A 5 17.82 -7.84 -17.02
CA ASP A 5 17.09 -6.61 -17.30
C ASP A 5 16.23 -6.81 -18.55
N VAL A 6 14.91 -6.58 -18.45
CA VAL A 6 13.94 -6.94 -19.49
C VAL A 6 13.36 -5.69 -20.12
N THR A 7 13.59 -5.55 -21.43
CA THR A 7 13.17 -4.42 -22.25
C THR A 7 12.29 -4.91 -23.40
N ALA A 8 11.55 -3.99 -24.04
CA ALA A 8 10.77 -4.33 -25.22
C ALA A 8 11.62 -4.89 -26.38
N ALA A 9 12.93 -4.60 -26.40
CA ALA A 9 13.87 -5.09 -27.42
C ALA A 9 14.32 -6.54 -27.16
N ASN A 10 14.61 -6.92 -25.89
CA ASN A 10 15.16 -8.25 -25.57
C ASN A 10 14.13 -9.27 -25.05
N VAL A 11 12.91 -8.85 -24.73
CA VAL A 11 11.90 -9.73 -24.10
C VAL A 11 11.54 -10.97 -24.93
N ALA A 12 11.64 -10.91 -26.27
CA ALA A 12 11.44 -12.07 -27.13
C ALA A 12 12.52 -13.15 -26.94
N GLU A 13 13.77 -12.73 -26.72
CA GLU A 13 14.92 -13.60 -26.45
C GLU A 13 14.89 -14.15 -25.02
N VAL A 14 14.59 -13.30 -24.03
CA VAL A 14 14.42 -13.70 -22.62
C VAL A 14 13.33 -14.77 -22.46
N LEU A 15 12.30 -14.73 -23.32
CA LEU A 15 11.18 -15.67 -23.35
C LEU A 15 11.32 -16.76 -24.43
N GLN A 16 12.49 -16.96 -25.03
CA GLN A 16 12.64 -17.88 -26.18
C GLN A 16 12.17 -19.31 -25.87
N ASN A 17 12.41 -19.80 -24.64
CA ASN A 17 12.05 -21.15 -24.18
C ASN A 17 10.64 -21.24 -23.56
N ASP A 18 9.94 -20.12 -23.40
CA ASP A 18 8.62 -20.09 -22.75
C ASP A 18 7.46 -20.29 -23.73
N ARG A 19 6.37 -20.90 -23.25
CA ARG A 19 5.13 -21.07 -24.03
C ARG A 19 4.04 -20.07 -23.63
N MET A 20 4.06 -19.63 -22.38
CA MET A 20 3.04 -18.78 -21.78
C MET A 20 3.68 -17.77 -20.83
N VAL A 21 2.97 -16.67 -20.59
CA VAL A 21 3.35 -15.56 -19.70
C VAL A 21 2.16 -15.24 -18.81
N LYS A 22 2.40 -15.03 -17.52
CA LYS A 22 1.41 -14.56 -16.56
C LYS A 22 1.52 -13.05 -16.41
N VAL A 23 0.39 -12.35 -16.53
CA VAL A 23 0.32 -10.91 -16.27
C VAL A 23 -0.73 -10.64 -15.21
N ALA A 24 -0.44 -9.77 -14.24
CA ALA A 24 -1.41 -9.36 -13.23
C ALA A 24 -1.28 -7.87 -12.87
N GLY A 25 -2.42 -7.22 -12.68
CA GLY A 25 -2.49 -5.92 -12.00
C GLY A 25 -2.67 -6.11 -10.50
N VAL A 26 -2.56 -5.01 -9.76
CA VAL A 26 -2.95 -4.93 -8.35
C VAL A 26 -4.23 -4.10 -8.29
N ASP A 27 -5.29 -4.62 -7.69
CA ASP A 27 -6.55 -3.90 -7.47
C ASP A 27 -6.50 -2.98 -6.23
N VAL A 28 -7.63 -2.35 -5.90
CA VAL A 28 -7.74 -1.46 -4.72
C VAL A 28 -7.42 -2.17 -3.41
N ASP A 29 -7.80 -3.44 -3.27
CA ASP A 29 -7.61 -4.24 -2.05
C ASP A 29 -6.25 -4.93 -1.98
N GLY A 30 -5.40 -4.75 -3.00
CA GLY A 30 -4.04 -5.27 -3.05
C GLY A 30 -3.94 -6.72 -3.52
N GLN A 31 -5.00 -7.29 -4.10
CA GLN A 31 -5.00 -8.62 -4.71
C GLN A 31 -4.36 -8.57 -6.10
N LEU A 32 -3.79 -9.70 -6.53
CA LEU A 32 -3.25 -9.84 -7.89
C LEU A 32 -4.34 -10.35 -8.83
N ARG A 33 -4.94 -9.44 -9.60
CA ARG A 33 -5.94 -9.75 -10.62
C ARG A 33 -5.23 -9.95 -11.96
N GLY A 34 -5.28 -11.15 -12.53
CA GLY A 34 -4.40 -11.52 -13.64
C GLY A 34 -4.82 -12.74 -14.46
N LYS A 35 -4.14 -12.95 -15.58
CA LYS A 35 -4.40 -14.03 -16.53
C LYS A 35 -3.11 -14.63 -17.10
N LEU A 36 -3.17 -15.91 -17.45
CA LEU A 36 -2.14 -16.62 -18.20
C LEU A 36 -2.42 -16.46 -19.69
N MET A 37 -1.41 -16.06 -20.48
CA MET A 37 -1.54 -15.81 -21.91
C MET A 37 -0.43 -16.51 -22.71
N LYS A 38 -0.73 -16.87 -23.97
CA LYS A 38 0.26 -17.46 -24.89
C LYS A 38 1.39 -16.46 -25.18
N LYS A 39 2.64 -16.92 -25.25
CA LYS A 39 3.81 -16.06 -25.54
C LYS A 39 3.62 -15.20 -26.78
N SER A 40 3.09 -15.74 -27.87
CA SER A 40 2.84 -14.99 -29.11
C SER A 40 1.90 -13.80 -28.90
N LYS A 41 0.83 -13.97 -28.11
CA LYS A 41 -0.08 -12.87 -27.75
C LYS A 41 0.61 -11.88 -26.80
N PHE A 42 1.45 -12.32 -25.86
CA PHE A 42 2.23 -11.41 -25.01
C PHE A 42 3.22 -10.55 -25.82
N LEU A 43 3.93 -11.14 -26.78
CA LEU A 43 4.88 -10.40 -27.62
C LEU A 43 4.17 -9.42 -28.56
N SER A 44 2.99 -9.76 -29.10
CA SER A 44 2.24 -8.83 -29.96
C SER A 44 1.69 -7.60 -29.22
N ILE A 45 1.60 -7.65 -27.89
CA ILE A 45 1.02 -6.58 -27.07
C ILE A 45 2.07 -5.79 -26.27
N VAL A 46 3.31 -6.29 -26.16
CA VAL A 46 4.34 -5.72 -25.27
C VAL A 46 4.71 -4.27 -25.62
N ALA A 47 4.72 -3.95 -26.93
CA ALA A 47 5.03 -2.62 -27.44
C ALA A 47 3.78 -1.71 -27.55
N GLY A 48 2.57 -2.27 -27.49
CA GLY A 48 1.34 -1.60 -27.90
C GLY A 48 0.17 -1.77 -26.94
N GLY A 49 -0.49 -2.94 -27.02
CA GLY A 49 -1.95 -3.01 -27.18
C GLY A 49 -2.66 -4.24 -26.57
N PHE A 50 -3.12 -4.21 -25.31
CA PHE A 50 -4.17 -5.10 -24.79
C PHE A 50 -5.00 -4.43 -23.70
N GLY A 51 -6.31 -4.75 -23.67
CA GLY A 51 -7.23 -4.33 -22.62
C GLY A 51 -7.37 -5.32 -21.46
N PHE A 52 -7.73 -4.77 -20.31
CA PHE A 52 -8.06 -5.41 -19.06
C PHE A 52 -9.36 -4.76 -18.57
N CYS A 53 -10.37 -5.56 -18.22
CA CYS A 53 -11.66 -5.01 -17.84
C CYS A 53 -11.54 -4.16 -16.56
N SER A 54 -12.04 -2.93 -16.60
CA SER A 54 -12.06 -1.99 -15.47
C SER A 54 -12.83 -2.50 -14.25
N ILE A 55 -13.68 -3.52 -14.41
CA ILE A 55 -14.33 -4.24 -13.28
C ILE A 55 -13.34 -4.71 -12.21
N THR A 56 -12.06 -4.83 -12.58
CA THR A 56 -10.93 -5.01 -11.64
C THR A 56 -10.91 -4.00 -10.48
N PHE A 57 -11.46 -2.80 -10.67
CA PHE A 57 -11.63 -1.74 -9.67
C PHE A 57 -13.11 -1.49 -9.28
N GLY A 58 -14.01 -2.33 -9.77
CA GLY A 58 -15.45 -2.19 -9.66
C GLY A 58 -16.13 -3.19 -8.73
N TRP A 59 -15.36 -4.18 -8.29
CA TRP A 59 -15.79 -5.26 -7.40
C TRP A 59 -14.93 -5.33 -6.13
N ASP A 60 -15.44 -6.00 -5.09
CA ASP A 60 -14.70 -6.24 -3.87
C ASP A 60 -13.82 -7.51 -3.89
N GLN A 61 -13.20 -7.80 -2.75
CA GLN A 61 -12.39 -9.00 -2.50
C GLN A 61 -13.13 -10.35 -2.68
N GLN A 62 -14.46 -10.36 -2.80
CA GLN A 62 -15.32 -11.53 -3.05
C GLN A 62 -15.92 -11.54 -4.47
N ASP A 63 -15.49 -10.61 -5.33
CA ASP A 63 -15.98 -10.42 -6.70
C ASP A 63 -17.45 -9.95 -6.78
N MET A 64 -17.92 -9.24 -5.74
CA MET A 64 -19.23 -8.56 -5.73
C MET A 64 -19.10 -7.11 -6.19
N ASP A 65 -19.98 -6.65 -7.09
CA ASP A 65 -19.97 -5.29 -7.63
C ASP A 65 -20.27 -4.22 -6.56
N TYR A 66 -19.58 -3.08 -6.62
CA TYR A 66 -19.87 -1.94 -5.76
C TYR A 66 -21.20 -1.27 -6.16
N PRO A 67 -22.10 -0.94 -5.22
CA PRO A 67 -23.45 -0.42 -5.52
C PRO A 67 -23.48 1.02 -6.04
N LYS A 68 -22.35 1.73 -5.97
CA LYS A 68 -22.18 3.12 -6.42
C LYS A 68 -21.38 3.13 -7.71
N GLU A 69 -21.89 3.79 -8.74
CA GLU A 69 -21.17 3.94 -10.02
C GLU A 69 -19.98 4.92 -9.85
N LEU A 70 -18.80 4.37 -9.54
CA LEU A 70 -17.55 5.13 -9.37
C LEU A 70 -16.95 5.51 -10.74
N ALA A 71 -16.36 6.70 -10.90
CA ALA A 71 -16.06 7.29 -12.23
C ALA A 71 -14.97 6.62 -13.12
N ILE A 72 -14.63 5.33 -12.97
CA ILE A 72 -13.44 4.68 -13.57
C ILE A 72 -13.78 3.40 -14.37
N TRP A 73 -14.98 3.32 -14.97
CA TRP A 73 -15.44 2.15 -15.74
C TRP A 73 -15.35 2.34 -17.26
N ASN A 74 -14.52 1.54 -17.95
CA ASN A 74 -14.69 1.18 -19.38
C ASN A 74 -13.89 -0.11 -19.75
N GLU A 75 -14.11 -0.65 -20.96
CA GLU A 75 -13.68 -2.02 -21.35
C GLU A 75 -12.21 -2.13 -21.84
N GLU A 76 -11.45 -1.03 -21.95
CA GLU A 76 -10.27 -0.96 -22.83
C GLU A 76 -8.87 -0.94 -22.15
N ASN A 77 -8.78 -0.91 -20.82
CA ASN A 77 -7.59 -0.37 -20.11
C ASN A 77 -6.45 -1.36 -19.75
N GLY A 78 -5.18 -0.93 -19.80
CA GLY A 78 -4.09 -1.53 -18.98
C GLY A 78 -2.70 -1.64 -19.62
N TYR A 79 -1.62 -1.21 -18.95
CA TYR A 79 -0.24 -1.32 -19.46
C TYR A 79 0.94 -1.42 -18.46
N ARG A 80 1.93 -2.20 -18.92
CA ARG A 80 3.40 -2.04 -18.79
C ARG A 80 4.01 -1.85 -17.38
N ASP A 81 4.70 -2.90 -16.95
CA ASP A 81 5.99 -2.79 -16.28
C ASP A 81 6.86 -4.02 -16.63
N LEU A 82 7.91 -3.86 -17.44
CA LEU A 82 8.81 -4.98 -17.80
C LEU A 82 9.88 -5.24 -16.73
N ASN A 83 10.25 -4.23 -15.95
CA ASN A 83 11.23 -4.29 -14.87
C ASN A 83 10.70 -5.15 -13.70
N SER A 84 9.38 -5.31 -13.63
CA SER A 84 8.68 -6.25 -12.75
C SER A 84 8.93 -7.73 -13.06
N PHE A 85 9.62 -8.08 -14.15
CA PHE A 85 9.84 -9.48 -14.57
C PHE A 85 10.38 -10.34 -13.42
N ARG A 86 9.63 -11.40 -13.10
CA ARG A 86 10.05 -12.49 -12.22
C ARG A 86 9.69 -13.82 -12.89
N ARG A 87 10.29 -14.92 -12.44
CA ARG A 87 9.77 -16.26 -12.68
C ARG A 87 9.23 -16.82 -11.37
N ILE A 88 8.20 -17.65 -11.44
CA ILE A 88 7.58 -18.28 -10.26
C ILE A 88 8.03 -19.76 -10.21
N PRO A 89 9.05 -20.14 -9.40
CA PRO A 89 9.67 -21.46 -9.49
C PRO A 89 8.70 -22.63 -9.30
N TRP A 90 7.74 -22.49 -8.37
CA TRP A 90 6.75 -23.52 -8.03
C TRP A 90 5.51 -23.54 -8.94
N GLU A 91 5.44 -22.66 -9.95
CA GLU A 91 4.48 -22.68 -11.07
C GLU A 91 5.22 -22.98 -12.38
N ASN A 92 6.00 -24.06 -12.39
CA ASN A 92 6.77 -24.50 -13.56
C ASN A 92 7.68 -23.40 -14.15
N ASN A 93 8.20 -22.51 -13.29
CA ASN A 93 9.08 -21.39 -13.65
C ASN A 93 8.46 -20.38 -14.64
N VAL A 94 7.12 -20.27 -14.67
CA VAL A 94 6.38 -19.39 -15.58
C VAL A 94 6.81 -17.92 -15.43
N PRO A 95 7.07 -17.21 -16.54
CA PRO A 95 7.28 -15.77 -16.59
C PRO A 95 6.11 -14.99 -15.98
N PHE A 96 6.39 -14.06 -15.09
CA PHE A 96 5.42 -13.21 -14.43
C PHE A 96 5.79 -11.73 -14.55
N PHE A 97 4.82 -10.91 -14.94
CA PHE A 97 4.92 -9.46 -15.02
C PHE A 97 3.74 -8.81 -14.29
N LEU A 98 4.03 -7.73 -13.56
CA LEU A 98 3.03 -6.82 -13.04
C LEU A 98 2.67 -5.77 -14.10
N VAL A 99 1.43 -5.30 -14.11
CA VAL A 99 0.97 -4.22 -14.99
C VAL A 99 0.46 -3.03 -14.20
N SER A 100 0.60 -1.84 -14.76
CA SER A 100 -0.09 -0.64 -14.31
C SER A 100 -1.39 -0.47 -15.11
N PHE A 101 -2.30 0.37 -14.64
CA PHE A 101 -3.54 0.69 -15.34
C PHE A 101 -3.49 2.16 -15.74
N LEU A 102 -3.61 2.40 -17.04
CA LEU A 102 -3.52 3.74 -17.65
C LEU A 102 -4.85 4.03 -18.35
N ASP A 103 -5.24 5.29 -18.32
CA ASP A 103 -6.33 5.86 -19.10
C ASP A 103 -6.00 5.77 -20.62
N PRO A 104 -6.97 5.48 -21.50
CA PRO A 104 -6.68 5.16 -22.90
C PRO A 104 -6.26 6.40 -23.71
N ASP A 105 -6.85 7.56 -23.42
CA ASP A 105 -6.64 8.81 -24.17
C ASP A 105 -5.43 9.58 -23.67
N THR A 106 -5.38 9.86 -22.37
CA THR A 106 -4.30 10.63 -21.74
C THR A 106 -3.03 9.81 -21.53
N ARG A 107 -3.18 8.48 -21.40
CA ARG A 107 -2.11 7.53 -21.05
C ARG A 107 -1.49 7.75 -19.67
N GLU A 108 -2.09 8.61 -18.86
CA GLU A 108 -1.76 8.77 -17.45
C GLU A 108 -2.34 7.62 -16.62
N PRO A 109 -1.79 7.31 -15.43
CA PRO A 109 -2.35 6.26 -14.60
C PRO A 109 -3.75 6.62 -14.10
N VAL A 110 -4.70 5.68 -14.23
CA VAL A 110 -6.04 5.86 -13.62
C VAL A 110 -5.89 6.04 -12.10
N CYS A 111 -6.69 6.91 -11.48
CA CYS A 111 -6.47 7.30 -10.09
C CYS A 111 -6.54 6.12 -9.10
N ALA A 112 -7.38 5.11 -9.37
CA ALA A 112 -7.44 3.86 -8.60
C ALA A 112 -6.22 2.93 -8.79
N CYS A 113 -5.32 3.18 -9.75
CA CYS A 113 -4.16 2.32 -9.98
C CYS A 113 -3.14 2.44 -8.85
N PRO A 114 -2.89 1.39 -8.05
CA PRO A 114 -2.00 1.51 -6.90
C PRO A 114 -0.54 1.78 -7.31
N ARG A 115 -0.08 1.16 -8.41
CA ARG A 115 1.24 1.43 -9.01
C ARG A 115 1.35 2.86 -9.56
N GLY A 116 0.27 3.34 -10.17
CA GLY A 116 0.17 4.66 -10.77
C GLY A 116 0.27 5.77 -9.74
N LEU A 117 -0.57 5.70 -8.70
CA LEU A 117 -0.58 6.67 -7.60
C LEU A 117 0.79 6.77 -6.93
N LEU A 118 1.42 5.64 -6.60
CA LEU A 118 2.77 5.61 -6.03
C LEU A 118 3.81 6.25 -6.96
N LYS A 119 3.78 5.92 -8.25
CA LYS A 119 4.72 6.50 -9.24
C LYS A 119 4.57 8.02 -9.31
N ASN A 120 3.33 8.53 -9.36
CA ASN A 120 3.05 9.96 -9.51
C ASN A 120 3.48 10.75 -8.27
N VAL A 121 3.22 10.21 -7.07
CA VAL A 121 3.69 10.80 -5.81
C VAL A 121 5.22 10.81 -5.73
N ALA A 122 5.86 9.69 -6.05
CA ALA A 122 7.31 9.55 -6.05
C ALA A 122 8.02 10.52 -7.02
N ALA A 123 7.42 10.76 -8.19
CA ALA A 123 7.96 11.65 -9.20
C ALA A 123 8.15 13.09 -8.68
N LYS A 124 7.36 13.53 -7.70
CA LYS A 124 7.57 14.84 -7.04
C LYS A 124 8.92 14.90 -6.32
N ALA A 125 9.21 13.90 -5.49
CA ALA A 125 10.49 13.79 -4.78
C ALA A 125 11.67 13.59 -5.75
N GLU A 126 11.49 12.76 -6.80
CA GLU A 126 12.52 12.51 -7.82
C GLU A 126 12.85 13.76 -8.65
N THR A 127 11.85 14.59 -8.97
CA THR A 127 12.05 15.90 -9.63
C THR A 127 12.85 16.87 -8.76
N ALA A 128 12.70 16.79 -7.44
CA ALA A 128 13.45 17.60 -6.47
C ALA A 128 14.82 17.00 -6.09
N GLY A 129 15.29 15.94 -6.76
CA GLY A 129 16.62 15.36 -6.52
C GLY A 129 16.69 14.32 -5.39
N TYR A 130 15.55 13.80 -4.94
CA TYR A 130 15.45 12.77 -3.90
C TYR A 130 14.83 11.47 -4.41
N ARG A 131 15.28 10.34 -3.88
CA ARG A 131 14.71 9.03 -4.17
C ARG A 131 14.16 8.39 -2.90
N ALA A 132 12.92 7.92 -2.94
CA ALA A 132 12.34 7.19 -1.83
C ALA A 132 12.82 5.73 -1.80
N MET A 133 13.47 5.37 -0.70
CA MET A 133 13.85 4.02 -0.32
C MET A 133 12.84 3.48 0.68
N ALA A 134 12.43 2.23 0.52
CA ALA A 134 11.47 1.59 1.41
C ALA A 134 11.98 0.21 1.84
N GLY A 135 11.71 -0.11 3.10
CA GLY A 135 11.87 -1.41 3.68
C GLY A 135 10.74 -1.68 4.67
N GLY A 136 10.65 -2.91 5.15
CA GLY A 136 9.58 -3.25 6.07
C GLY A 136 9.59 -4.69 6.52
N ILE A 137 8.63 -4.99 7.39
CA ILE A 137 8.47 -6.29 8.04
C ILE A 137 7.02 -6.71 7.85
N ALA A 138 6.78 -7.68 6.96
CA ALA A 138 5.53 -8.43 6.98
C ALA A 138 5.63 -9.47 8.11
N VAL A 139 4.77 -9.34 9.12
CA VAL A 139 4.66 -10.29 10.24
C VAL A 139 3.58 -11.32 9.95
N TRP A 140 3.86 -12.58 10.30
CA TRP A 140 3.02 -13.74 10.01
C TRP A 140 2.81 -14.57 11.28
N ILE A 141 1.71 -15.32 11.33
CA ILE A 141 1.28 -16.15 12.47
C ILE A 141 2.31 -17.24 12.88
N GLN A 142 3.34 -17.51 12.06
CA GLN A 142 4.45 -18.43 12.36
C GLN A 142 5.85 -17.78 12.45
N GLY A 143 5.92 -16.48 12.74
CA GLY A 143 7.14 -15.86 13.28
C GLY A 143 8.28 -15.52 12.30
N PHE A 144 8.12 -15.79 11.00
CA PHE A 144 9.09 -15.32 10.00
C PHE A 144 9.08 -13.79 9.88
N LYS A 145 10.23 -13.17 10.13
CA LYS A 145 10.49 -11.75 9.84
C LYS A 145 11.35 -11.66 8.58
N CYS A 146 10.77 -11.27 7.46
CA CYS A 146 11.55 -10.86 6.28
C CYS A 146 11.89 -9.39 6.42
N ARG A 147 13.19 -9.04 6.39
CA ARG A 147 13.66 -7.65 6.38
C ARG A 147 14.37 -7.39 5.05
N ILE A 148 13.82 -6.47 4.27
CA ILE A 148 14.41 -6.00 3.01
C ILE A 148 14.47 -4.48 3.06
N SER A 149 15.54 -3.91 2.50
CA SER A 149 15.67 -2.48 2.20
C SER A 149 16.03 -2.38 0.72
N THR A 150 15.24 -1.62 -0.04
CA THR A 150 15.43 -1.46 -1.50
C THR A 150 14.70 -0.19 -1.97
N SER A 151 14.69 0.07 -3.28
CA SER A 151 13.89 1.19 -3.82
C SER A 151 12.40 0.94 -3.59
N GLN A 152 11.63 2.01 -3.39
CA GLN A 152 10.16 1.96 -3.27
C GLN A 152 9.48 1.00 -4.26
N ALA A 153 9.87 1.05 -5.53
CA ALA A 153 9.30 0.25 -6.61
C ALA A 153 9.62 -1.25 -6.43
N HIS A 154 10.87 -1.60 -6.10
CA HIS A 154 11.23 -2.97 -5.78
C HIS A 154 10.55 -3.47 -4.50
N TYR A 155 10.36 -2.59 -3.51
CA TYR A 155 9.72 -2.95 -2.25
C TYR A 155 8.24 -3.34 -2.45
N VAL A 156 7.43 -2.51 -3.11
CA VAL A 156 6.01 -2.83 -3.32
C VAL A 156 5.80 -4.02 -4.26
N MET A 157 6.66 -4.16 -5.28
CA MET A 157 6.68 -5.37 -6.13
C MET A 157 7.02 -6.61 -5.31
N PHE A 158 7.99 -6.52 -4.40
CA PHE A 158 8.32 -7.60 -3.48
C PHE A 158 7.14 -7.92 -2.55
N VAL A 159 6.49 -6.93 -1.93
CA VAL A 159 5.38 -7.17 -0.97
C VAL A 159 4.18 -7.83 -1.67
N SER A 160 3.69 -7.30 -2.79
CA SER A 160 2.58 -7.93 -3.52
C SER A 160 2.93 -9.33 -4.02
N THR A 161 4.19 -9.55 -4.45
CA THR A 161 4.64 -10.88 -4.89
C THR A 161 4.78 -11.84 -3.71
N ILE A 162 5.37 -11.46 -2.58
CA ILE A 162 5.57 -12.37 -1.43
C ILE A 162 4.24 -12.78 -0.79
N ARG A 163 3.22 -11.91 -0.80
CA ARG A 163 1.87 -12.30 -0.34
C ARG A 163 1.38 -13.52 -1.11
N TYR A 164 1.50 -13.46 -2.44
CA TYR A 164 1.12 -14.53 -3.35
C TYR A 164 2.01 -15.78 -3.19
N VAL A 165 3.33 -15.60 -3.16
CA VAL A 165 4.33 -16.66 -2.97
C VAL A 165 4.03 -17.51 -1.73
N VAL A 166 3.81 -16.87 -0.58
CA VAL A 166 3.64 -17.60 0.67
C VAL A 166 2.29 -18.31 0.70
N LYS A 167 1.19 -17.69 0.23
CA LYS A 167 -0.10 -18.40 0.05
C LYS A 167 0.07 -19.65 -0.82
N ALA A 168 0.68 -19.50 -2.00
CA ALA A 168 0.88 -20.59 -2.96
C ALA A 168 1.80 -21.69 -2.42
N SER A 169 2.83 -21.35 -1.64
CA SER A 169 3.72 -22.31 -1.00
C SER A 169 3.05 -23.02 0.18
N GLY A 170 2.37 -22.29 1.05
CA GLY A 170 1.69 -22.84 2.23
C GLY A 170 0.67 -23.92 1.87
N ILE A 171 -0.13 -23.69 0.83
CA ILE A 171 -1.13 -24.66 0.33
C ILE A 171 -0.46 -26.00 -0.03
N LYS A 172 0.74 -26.00 -0.60
CA LYS A 172 1.50 -27.24 -0.92
C LYS A 172 1.94 -28.02 0.31
N HIS A 173 1.94 -27.40 1.49
CA HIS A 173 2.27 -28.01 2.77
C HIS A 173 1.03 -28.20 3.67
N GLY A 174 -0.19 -28.02 3.16
CA GLY A 174 -1.43 -28.11 3.95
C GLY A 174 -1.61 -26.96 4.96
N ILE A 175 -0.88 -25.85 4.80
CA ILE A 175 -0.94 -24.67 5.65
C ILE A 175 -1.73 -23.57 4.92
N ALA A 176 -2.54 -22.81 5.64
CA ALA A 176 -3.23 -21.62 5.13
C ALA A 176 -2.63 -20.33 5.71
N PRO A 177 -1.67 -19.66 5.04
CA PRO A 177 -1.08 -18.42 5.53
C PRO A 177 -2.10 -17.28 5.53
N CYS A 178 -2.18 -16.55 6.65
CA CYS A 178 -3.15 -15.50 6.86
C CYS A 178 -2.48 -14.16 7.21
N PHE A 179 -2.97 -13.08 6.59
CA PHE A 179 -2.49 -11.70 6.71
C PHE A 179 -3.52 -10.77 7.38
N MET A 180 -4.71 -11.28 7.67
CA MET A 180 -5.77 -10.58 8.39
C MET A 180 -5.16 -9.89 9.62
N ALA A 181 -5.40 -8.59 9.80
CA ALA A 181 -4.74 -7.79 10.83
C ALA A 181 -4.93 -8.35 12.24
N LYS A 182 -6.10 -8.95 12.51
CA LYS A 182 -6.49 -9.62 13.74
C LYS A 182 -7.19 -10.95 13.43
N PRO A 183 -6.43 -12.04 13.24
CA PRO A 183 -6.98 -13.34 12.85
C PRO A 183 -7.68 -14.07 14.00
N ARG A 184 -7.36 -13.72 15.26
CA ARG A 184 -7.94 -14.32 16.47
C ARG A 184 -8.05 -13.29 17.58
N HIS A 185 -9.19 -13.28 18.29
CA HIS A 185 -9.35 -12.49 19.52
C HIS A 185 -8.41 -13.01 20.62
N GLY A 186 -7.93 -12.13 21.50
CA GLY A 186 -7.01 -12.46 22.59
C GLY A 186 -5.53 -12.68 22.21
N PHE A 187 -5.19 -12.75 20.92
CA PHE A 187 -3.81 -12.90 20.42
C PHE A 187 -3.29 -11.62 19.74
N PRO A 188 -1.96 -11.42 19.63
CA PRO A 188 -1.37 -10.33 18.84
C PRO A 188 -1.85 -10.34 17.37
N GLY A 189 -1.88 -9.17 16.75
CA GLY A 189 -2.24 -9.01 15.34
C GLY A 189 -1.08 -9.21 14.37
N ASN A 190 -1.40 -9.35 13.08
CA ASN A 190 -0.42 -9.23 12.00
C ASN A 190 -0.33 -7.76 11.57
N SER A 191 0.88 -7.21 11.45
CA SER A 191 1.11 -5.83 11.03
C SER A 191 2.15 -5.76 9.90
N GLY A 192 2.07 -4.72 9.07
CA GLY A 192 2.89 -4.50 7.89
C GLY A 192 3.79 -3.29 8.04
N HIS A 193 4.71 -3.31 9.02
CA HIS A 193 5.51 -2.13 9.36
C HIS A 193 6.35 -1.66 8.17
N MET A 194 6.42 -0.34 7.97
CA MET A 194 7.24 0.26 6.91
C MET A 194 8.26 1.27 7.46
N HIS A 195 9.51 1.08 7.05
CA HIS A 195 10.61 2.03 7.19
C HIS A 195 10.82 2.73 5.86
N ILE A 196 10.81 4.05 5.85
CA ILE A 196 11.00 4.86 4.64
C ILE A 196 12.11 5.88 4.88
N THR A 197 12.85 6.19 3.82
CA THR A 197 13.95 7.14 3.84
C THR A 197 14.03 7.82 2.48
N LEU A 198 14.12 9.14 2.44
CA LEU A 198 14.57 9.84 1.24
C LEU A 198 16.10 9.81 1.20
N VAL A 199 16.67 9.43 0.07
CA VAL A 199 18.10 9.58 -0.22
C VAL A 199 18.29 10.60 -1.33
N THR A 200 19.38 11.35 -1.31
CA THR A 200 19.81 12.16 -2.47
C THR A 200 20.24 11.26 -3.63
N MET A 201 20.36 11.80 -4.85
CA MET A 201 20.69 10.99 -6.04
C MET A 201 22.08 10.30 -5.98
N ASP A 202 23.00 10.80 -5.17
CA ASP A 202 24.30 10.16 -4.85
C ASP A 202 24.21 9.08 -3.76
N GLY A 203 23.04 8.90 -3.14
CA GLY A 203 22.75 7.86 -2.16
C GLY A 203 22.92 8.26 -0.68
N LYS A 204 23.24 9.52 -0.36
CA LYS A 204 23.27 9.97 1.05
C LYS A 204 21.86 10.01 1.64
N ASN A 205 21.71 9.61 2.91
CA ASN A 205 20.45 9.70 3.64
C ASN A 205 20.08 11.17 3.89
N ALA A 206 18.97 11.63 3.33
CA ALA A 206 18.51 13.02 3.42
C ALA A 206 17.81 13.34 4.75
N PHE A 207 17.40 12.33 5.55
CA PHE A 207 16.73 12.52 6.83
C PHE A 207 17.67 12.72 8.02
N THR A 208 18.99 12.51 7.84
CA THR A 208 19.97 12.53 8.94
C THR A 208 20.97 13.67 8.79
N ARG A 209 21.34 14.30 9.90
CA ARG A 209 22.50 15.22 10.00
C ARG A 209 23.63 14.57 10.80
N ASP A 210 24.87 14.78 10.36
CA ASP A 210 26.06 14.13 10.93
C ASP A 210 26.40 14.69 12.32
N THR A 211 26.26 16.00 12.51
CA THR A 211 26.37 16.69 13.82
C THR A 211 24.97 16.93 14.40
N PRO A 212 24.72 16.67 15.70
CA PRO A 212 23.45 17.00 16.32
C PRO A 212 23.20 18.50 16.23
N ASP A 213 21.94 18.87 16.02
CA ASP A 213 21.47 20.25 16.13
C ASP A 213 21.73 20.78 17.56
N PRO A 214 22.36 21.95 17.73
CA PRO A 214 22.60 22.55 19.04
C PRO A 214 21.33 23.08 19.73
N SER A 215 20.23 23.28 19.00
CA SER A 215 18.96 23.77 19.54
C SER A 215 17.76 23.10 18.87
N PRO A 216 17.61 21.76 19.01
CA PRO A 216 16.54 21.02 18.37
C PRO A 216 15.19 21.31 19.04
N PRO A 217 14.06 21.24 18.32
CA PRO A 217 12.74 21.43 18.92
C PRO A 217 12.46 20.38 20.00
N HIS A 218 12.96 19.15 19.82
CA HIS A 218 12.97 18.10 20.84
C HIS A 218 14.32 17.35 20.83
N PRO A 219 14.87 16.92 21.98
CA PRO A 219 16.15 16.20 22.03
C PRO A 219 16.21 14.95 21.14
N ASP A 220 15.12 14.19 21.06
CA ASP A 220 15.02 12.95 20.28
C ASP A 220 15.18 13.17 18.76
N VAL A 221 14.99 14.39 18.28
CA VAL A 221 15.14 14.76 16.86
C VAL A 221 16.40 15.57 16.56
N ALA A 222 17.38 15.60 17.49
CA ALA A 222 18.65 16.32 17.33
C ALA A 222 19.44 15.87 16.08
N HIS A 223 19.37 14.58 15.72
CA HIS A 223 20.04 14.01 14.55
C HIS A 223 19.19 13.95 13.27
N LEU A 224 17.90 14.33 13.32
CA LEU A 224 17.10 14.48 12.10
C LEU A 224 17.46 15.79 11.40
N SER A 225 17.70 15.74 10.09
CA SER A 225 17.79 16.93 9.24
C SER A 225 16.46 17.70 9.25
N ASP A 226 16.47 18.96 8.81
CA ASP A 226 15.25 19.78 8.78
C ASP A 226 14.21 19.17 7.81
N LEU A 227 14.67 18.68 6.66
CA LEU A 227 13.88 17.86 5.73
C LEU A 227 13.28 16.61 6.40
N GLY A 228 14.05 15.91 7.24
CA GLY A 228 13.56 14.75 8.00
C GLY A 228 12.50 15.10 9.05
N ARG A 229 12.61 16.28 9.67
CA ARG A 229 11.62 16.80 10.64
C ARG A 229 10.34 17.24 9.96
N GLN A 230 10.45 17.96 8.84
CA GLN A 230 9.33 18.37 7.99
C GLN A 230 8.58 17.15 7.44
N PHE A 231 9.29 16.12 6.98
CA PHE A 231 8.71 14.85 6.55
C PHE A 231 7.93 14.15 7.69
N LEU A 232 8.50 14.13 8.90
CA LEU A 232 7.82 13.60 10.09
C LEU A 232 6.57 14.43 10.47
N ALA A 233 6.64 15.76 10.40
CA ALA A 233 5.52 16.65 10.66
C ALA A 233 4.37 16.45 9.65
N GLY A 234 4.69 16.26 8.37
CA GLY A 234 3.73 15.91 7.33
C GLY A 234 2.98 14.60 7.62
N LEU A 235 3.68 13.59 8.15
CA LEU A 235 3.06 12.35 8.61
C LEU A 235 2.19 12.56 9.85
N LEU A 236 2.70 13.23 10.88
CA LEU A 236 1.96 13.45 12.13
C LEU A 236 0.67 14.25 11.92
N THR A 237 0.67 15.20 10.98
CA THR A 237 -0.50 16.03 10.66
C THR A 237 -1.49 15.35 9.72
N GLY A 238 -1.03 14.59 8.72
CA GLY A 238 -1.90 14.00 7.70
C GLY A 238 -2.32 12.53 7.92
N LEU A 239 -1.68 11.78 8.82
CA LEU A 239 -2.00 10.37 9.07
C LEU A 239 -3.44 10.14 9.57
N PRO A 240 -4.03 10.96 10.47
CA PRO A 240 -5.42 10.79 10.89
C PRO A 240 -6.41 10.85 9.72
N ASP A 241 -6.13 11.72 8.75
CA ASP A 241 -6.93 11.94 7.55
C ASP A 241 -6.86 10.79 6.53
N MET A 242 -5.83 9.95 6.61
CA MET A 242 -5.53 8.88 5.64
C MET A 242 -5.85 7.47 6.11
N MET A 243 -6.45 7.31 7.30
CA MET A 243 -6.60 6.03 7.99
C MET A 243 -7.11 4.86 7.13
N PRO A 244 -8.10 5.01 6.23
CA PRO A 244 -8.57 3.90 5.38
C PRO A 244 -7.51 3.29 4.46
N LEU A 245 -6.41 3.99 4.15
CA LEU A 245 -5.32 3.42 3.35
C LEU A 245 -4.41 2.51 4.17
N PHE A 246 -4.25 2.81 5.46
CA PHE A 246 -3.40 2.09 6.42
C PHE A 246 -4.16 0.93 7.09
N ALA A 247 -5.42 1.16 7.43
CA ALA A 247 -6.33 0.21 8.05
C ALA A 247 -7.59 0.07 7.18
N PRO A 248 -7.54 -0.64 6.04
CA PRO A 248 -8.64 -0.65 5.07
C PRO A 248 -9.79 -1.59 5.43
N THR A 249 -9.61 -2.53 6.35
CA THR A 249 -10.66 -3.52 6.70
C THR A 249 -11.26 -3.23 8.06
N ILE A 250 -12.51 -3.67 8.29
CA ILE A 250 -13.13 -3.65 9.63
C ILE A 250 -12.26 -4.41 10.66
N ASN A 251 -11.51 -5.40 10.20
CA ASN A 251 -10.60 -6.18 11.04
C ASN A 251 -9.33 -5.41 11.46
N SER A 252 -8.87 -4.44 10.64
CA SER A 252 -7.71 -3.60 10.92
C SER A 252 -7.83 -2.72 12.17
N TYR A 253 -9.05 -2.48 12.68
CA TYR A 253 -9.30 -1.65 13.89
C TYR A 253 -9.40 -2.47 15.19
N LYS A 254 -9.22 -3.80 15.13
CA LYS A 254 -9.26 -4.71 16.29
C LYS A 254 -7.90 -4.91 17.04
N PRO A 255 -6.72 -4.49 16.54
CA PRO A 255 -5.45 -4.40 17.28
C PRO A 255 -4.95 -2.95 17.52
N THR A 256 -3.92 -2.77 18.37
CA THR A 256 -3.33 -1.45 18.72
C THR A 256 -1.79 -1.53 18.90
N HIS A 257 -0.99 -1.07 17.93
CA HIS A 257 0.49 -1.04 18.02
C HIS A 257 1.10 0.16 17.24
N PHE A 258 2.28 0.69 17.63
CA PHE A 258 2.88 1.96 17.12
C PHE A 258 4.41 1.85 16.86
N GLU A 259 5.05 2.87 16.22
CA GLU A 259 5.87 2.83 14.96
C GLU A 259 4.92 3.05 13.74
N ILE A 260 5.33 3.16 12.46
CA ILE A 260 4.33 3.10 11.35
C ILE A 260 3.85 1.64 11.19
N ARG A 261 3.14 1.18 12.21
CA ARG A 261 2.45 -0.10 12.38
C ARG A 261 0.93 0.03 12.22
N VAL A 262 0.45 1.24 12.01
CA VAL A 262 -0.91 1.54 11.52
C VAL A 262 -1.24 0.72 10.26
N PRO A 263 -0.29 0.47 9.31
CA PRO A 263 -0.52 -0.49 8.24
C PRO A 263 -0.78 -1.90 8.78
N GLY A 264 -1.99 -2.40 8.57
CA GLY A 264 -2.29 -3.82 8.75
C GLY A 264 -1.55 -4.67 7.72
N ALA A 265 -1.32 -5.95 8.02
CA ALA A 265 -0.70 -6.86 7.05
C ALA A 265 -1.62 -7.18 5.84
N ASP A 266 -2.88 -6.78 5.91
CA ASP A 266 -3.92 -6.76 4.87
C ASP A 266 -3.85 -5.51 3.96
N ALA A 267 -3.28 -4.38 4.41
CA ALA A 267 -3.28 -3.11 3.67
C ALA A 267 -2.64 -3.18 2.27
N ASN A 268 -3.10 -2.38 1.31
CA ASN A 268 -2.49 -2.32 -0.02
C ASN A 268 -1.12 -1.60 0.05
N PRO A 269 0.01 -2.30 -0.14
CA PRO A 269 1.34 -1.74 0.14
C PRO A 269 1.70 -0.57 -0.79
N HIS A 270 1.08 -0.49 -1.98
CA HIS A 270 1.30 0.61 -2.90
C HIS A 270 0.62 1.90 -2.40
N PHE A 271 -0.65 1.82 -1.97
CA PHE A 271 -1.39 2.96 -1.43
C PHE A 271 -0.80 3.46 -0.11
N VAL A 272 -0.38 2.56 0.79
CA VAL A 272 0.28 2.98 2.04
C VAL A 272 1.60 3.69 1.75
N LEU A 273 2.44 3.15 0.85
CA LEU A 273 3.70 3.81 0.51
C LEU A 273 3.47 5.15 -0.20
N ALA A 274 2.46 5.23 -1.08
CA ALA A 274 2.03 6.48 -1.70
C ALA A 274 1.59 7.50 -0.63
N ALA A 275 0.81 7.09 0.37
CA ALA A 275 0.38 7.97 1.46
C ALA A 275 1.54 8.46 2.32
N ILE A 276 2.48 7.59 2.70
CA ILE A 276 3.63 8.00 3.52
C ILE A 276 4.53 8.98 2.75
N ILE A 277 4.79 8.73 1.47
CA ILE A 277 5.59 9.66 0.65
C ILE A 277 4.82 10.96 0.39
N ALA A 278 3.53 10.91 0.07
CA ALA A 278 2.72 12.09 -0.21
C ALA A 278 2.59 13.02 1.01
N LEU A 279 2.28 12.46 2.17
CA LEU A 279 2.16 13.21 3.43
C LEU A 279 3.51 13.80 3.86
N GLY A 280 4.58 13.01 3.81
CA GLY A 280 5.91 13.49 4.17
C GLY A 280 6.45 14.53 3.19
N TRP A 281 6.18 14.37 1.88
CA TRP A 281 6.54 15.35 0.86
C TRP A 281 5.78 16.67 1.04
N ARG A 282 4.46 16.62 1.30
CA ARG A 282 3.65 17.77 1.69
C ARG A 282 4.22 18.48 2.93
N GLY A 283 4.74 17.72 3.89
CA GLY A 283 5.41 18.25 5.08
C GLY A 283 6.65 19.08 4.73
N ILE A 284 7.46 18.61 3.77
CA ILE A 284 8.62 19.34 3.22
C ILE A 284 8.16 20.58 2.43
N GLU A 285 7.21 20.43 1.50
CA GLU A 285 6.70 21.54 0.66
C GLU A 285 6.07 22.68 1.46
N LYS A 286 5.50 22.38 2.64
CA LYS A 286 4.88 23.36 3.55
C LYS A 286 5.73 23.70 4.76
N GLU A 287 6.98 23.24 4.80
CA GLU A 287 7.95 23.44 5.89
C GLU A 287 7.38 23.18 7.29
N LEU A 288 6.55 22.13 7.44
CA LEU A 288 5.76 21.91 8.65
C LEU A 288 6.62 21.64 9.89
N GLU A 289 6.27 22.30 10.99
CA GLU A 289 6.82 22.02 12.31
C GLU A 289 6.19 20.76 12.94
N ILE A 290 6.96 20.06 13.79
CA ILE A 290 6.49 18.89 14.52
C ILE A 290 5.41 19.34 15.52
N PRO A 291 4.14 18.90 15.40
CA PRO A 291 3.01 19.50 16.13
C PRO A 291 2.92 19.07 17.60
N VAL A 292 3.58 17.96 17.97
CA VAL A 292 3.52 17.36 19.31
C VAL A 292 4.89 16.80 19.71
N PRO A 293 5.30 16.91 20.99
CA PRO A 293 6.55 16.33 21.44
C PRO A 293 6.51 14.78 21.40
N PRO A 294 7.67 14.11 21.29
CA PRO A 294 7.79 12.68 21.51
C PRO A 294 7.24 12.28 22.88
N LEU A 295 6.57 11.12 22.97
CA LEU A 295 6.15 10.56 24.25
C LEU A 295 7.40 10.14 25.07
N PRO A 296 7.54 10.57 26.34
CA PRO A 296 8.72 10.23 27.14
C PRO A 296 8.90 8.72 27.33
N LYS A 297 10.17 8.29 27.38
CA LYS A 297 10.52 6.88 27.51
C LYS A 297 9.97 6.27 28.80
N GLY A 298 9.07 5.31 28.66
CA GLY A 298 8.47 4.58 29.78
C GLY A 298 7.08 5.10 30.18
N GLU A 299 6.55 6.12 29.49
CA GLU A 299 5.15 6.50 29.60
C GLU A 299 4.28 5.75 28.60
N ASP A 300 3.05 5.45 28.99
CA ASP A 300 2.08 4.73 28.16
C ASP A 300 1.34 5.67 27.20
N MET A 301 0.97 5.15 26.03
CA MET A 301 -0.04 5.78 25.18
C MET A 301 -1.34 5.92 25.98
N SER A 302 -2.02 7.06 25.90
CA SER A 302 -3.14 7.49 26.77
C SER A 302 -2.83 7.96 28.20
N SER A 303 -1.56 8.08 28.58
CA SER A 303 -1.14 8.87 29.74
C SER A 303 -1.41 10.38 29.54
N ALA A 304 -1.28 11.19 30.62
CA ALA A 304 -1.51 12.62 30.55
C ALA A 304 -0.46 13.41 29.74
N SER A 305 0.72 12.82 29.51
CA SER A 305 1.78 13.36 28.65
C SER A 305 1.52 13.13 27.15
N ASP A 306 0.70 12.14 26.80
CA ASP A 306 0.33 11.83 25.43
C ASP A 306 -0.54 12.96 24.82
N LYS A 307 0.11 13.83 24.03
CA LYS A 307 -0.54 14.90 23.26
C LYS A 307 -0.94 14.48 21.84
N GLY A 308 -0.75 13.21 21.48
CA GLY A 308 -1.03 12.72 20.14
C GLY A 308 -2.51 12.77 19.77
N VAL A 309 -2.80 13.13 18.52
CA VAL A 309 -4.15 13.01 17.95
C VAL A 309 -4.55 11.53 17.92
N ARG A 310 -5.79 11.23 18.35
CA ARG A 310 -6.31 9.86 18.28
C ARG A 310 -6.68 9.53 16.85
N LEU A 311 -6.17 8.39 16.37
CA LEU A 311 -6.59 7.81 15.10
C LEU A 311 -8.00 7.21 15.24
N ALA A 312 -8.71 7.14 14.11
CA ALA A 312 -10.03 6.53 14.03
C ALA A 312 -10.05 5.10 14.59
N LYS A 313 -11.10 4.77 15.35
CA LYS A 313 -11.30 3.49 16.06
C LYS A 313 -12.19 2.51 15.29
N SER A 314 -12.75 2.92 14.17
CA SER A 314 -13.52 2.07 13.26
C SER A 314 -13.28 2.50 11.81
N LEU A 315 -13.55 1.61 10.87
CA LEU A 315 -13.53 1.96 9.44
C LEU A 315 -14.56 3.05 9.12
N ASN A 316 -15.72 3.03 9.79
CA ASN A 316 -16.78 4.05 9.65
C ASN A 316 -16.26 5.46 10.01
N GLU A 317 -15.62 5.63 11.18
CA GLU A 317 -14.99 6.90 11.60
C GLU A 317 -13.84 7.32 10.65
N ALA A 318 -13.05 6.34 10.18
CA ALA A 318 -11.94 6.58 9.28
C ALA A 318 -12.39 7.02 7.88
N VAL A 319 -13.45 6.42 7.34
CA VAL A 319 -14.03 6.74 6.02
C VAL A 319 -14.73 8.09 6.06
N ALA A 320 -15.56 8.33 7.07
CA ALA A 320 -16.20 9.64 7.27
C ALA A 320 -15.19 10.79 7.44
N THR A 321 -13.99 10.48 7.97
CA THR A 321 -12.85 11.40 8.01
C THR A 321 -12.20 11.58 6.64
N PHE A 322 -11.88 10.47 5.96
CA PHE A 322 -11.20 10.45 4.66
C PHE A 322 -11.97 11.17 3.55
N THR A 323 -13.30 11.04 3.52
CA THR A 323 -14.14 11.61 2.46
C THR A 323 -14.53 13.08 2.66
N ARG A 324 -14.15 13.74 3.77
CA ARG A 324 -14.48 15.16 3.99
C ARG A 324 -13.93 16.06 2.86
N PRO A 325 -14.60 17.16 2.48
CA PRO A 325 -14.12 18.07 1.43
C PRO A 325 -12.78 18.75 1.74
N ASP A 326 -12.44 18.90 3.02
CA ASP A 326 -11.21 19.55 3.51
C ASP A 326 -10.06 18.57 3.81
N ASN A 327 -10.26 17.28 3.56
CA ASN A 327 -9.31 16.23 3.92
C ASN A 327 -7.99 16.32 3.11
N VAL A 328 -6.85 16.12 3.79
CA VAL A 328 -5.51 16.15 3.17
C VAL A 328 -5.35 15.16 2.00
N ALA A 329 -6.11 14.06 1.96
CA ALA A 329 -6.14 13.12 0.85
C ALA A 329 -6.58 13.75 -0.47
N ARG A 330 -7.52 14.70 -0.44
CA ARG A 330 -7.96 15.43 -1.65
C ARG A 330 -6.85 16.33 -2.17
N GLU A 331 -6.09 16.97 -1.27
CA GLU A 331 -4.92 17.78 -1.60
C GLU A 331 -3.81 16.97 -2.30
N VAL A 332 -3.52 15.76 -1.84
CA VAL A 332 -2.35 14.99 -2.32
C VAL A 332 -2.64 13.93 -3.37
N PHE A 333 -3.89 13.43 -3.47
CA PHE A 333 -4.31 12.39 -4.41
C PHE A 333 -5.44 12.81 -5.36
N GLY A 334 -6.12 13.93 -5.09
CA GLY A 334 -7.25 14.41 -5.87
C GLY A 334 -8.58 13.74 -5.52
N ASP A 335 -9.67 14.46 -5.78
CA ASP A 335 -11.03 14.05 -5.40
C ASP A 335 -11.44 12.69 -5.96
N SER A 336 -11.16 12.43 -7.24
CA SER A 336 -11.52 11.18 -7.90
C SER A 336 -10.94 9.94 -7.22
N PHE A 337 -9.75 10.03 -6.61
CA PHE A 337 -9.19 8.93 -5.82
C PHE A 337 -9.92 8.79 -4.48
N VAL A 338 -10.14 9.90 -3.78
CA VAL A 338 -10.80 9.92 -2.46
C VAL A 338 -12.24 9.42 -2.54
N ASP A 339 -13.00 9.86 -3.55
CA ASP A 339 -14.39 9.47 -3.74
C ASP A 339 -14.51 8.00 -4.18
N HIS A 340 -13.61 7.52 -5.03
CA HIS A 340 -13.54 6.12 -5.45
C HIS A 340 -13.15 5.21 -4.27
N PHE A 341 -11.99 5.44 -3.64
CA PHE A 341 -11.51 4.61 -2.55
C PHE A 341 -12.40 4.74 -1.30
N GLY A 342 -12.96 5.92 -1.02
CA GLY A 342 -13.98 6.09 0.00
C GLY A 342 -15.19 5.20 -0.24
N GLY A 343 -15.75 5.21 -1.45
CA GLY A 343 -16.87 4.36 -1.85
C GLY A 343 -16.61 2.85 -1.69
N THR A 344 -15.40 2.37 -2.00
CA THR A 344 -15.06 0.94 -1.79
C THR A 344 -14.96 0.55 -0.31
N ARG A 345 -14.83 1.52 0.60
CA ARG A 345 -14.84 1.31 2.06
C ARG A 345 -16.21 1.54 2.67
N GLU A 346 -17.02 2.45 2.12
CA GLU A 346 -18.46 2.58 2.40
C GLU A 346 -19.18 1.23 2.17
N HIS A 347 -18.86 0.53 1.07
CA HIS A 347 -19.35 -0.82 0.77
C HIS A 347 -18.95 -1.88 1.81
N GLU A 348 -17.67 -1.94 2.20
CA GLU A 348 -17.19 -2.87 3.25
C GLU A 348 -17.85 -2.59 4.61
N ILE A 349 -18.16 -1.32 4.93
CA ILE A 349 -18.93 -0.95 6.12
C ILE A 349 -20.36 -1.47 6.03
N GLN A 350 -21.04 -1.25 4.90
CA GLN A 350 -22.41 -1.71 4.69
C GLN A 350 -22.52 -3.24 4.83
N LEU A 351 -21.64 -4.00 4.15
CA LEU A 351 -21.60 -5.46 4.27
C LEU A 351 -21.35 -5.95 5.71
N TRP A 352 -20.59 -5.20 6.51
CA TRP A 352 -20.37 -5.51 7.92
C TRP A 352 -21.58 -5.16 8.80
N GLU A 353 -22.28 -4.08 8.52
CA GLU A 353 -23.48 -3.65 9.26
C GLU A 353 -24.72 -4.53 8.94
N GLU A 354 -24.77 -5.14 7.76
CA GLU A 354 -25.79 -6.13 7.37
C GLU A 354 -25.50 -7.56 7.92
N ALA A 355 -24.28 -7.83 8.39
CA ALA A 355 -23.86 -9.18 8.78
C ALA A 355 -24.27 -9.56 10.21
N VAL A 356 -25.17 -10.53 10.34
CA VAL A 356 -25.49 -11.16 11.64
C VAL A 356 -24.38 -12.14 12.04
N THR A 357 -23.65 -11.83 13.11
CA THR A 357 -22.50 -12.63 13.56
C THR A 357 -22.89 -13.79 14.49
N ASP A 358 -22.07 -14.84 14.49
CA ASP A 358 -22.08 -15.91 15.50
C ASP A 358 -22.16 -15.39 16.95
N TRP A 359 -21.58 -14.22 17.23
CA TRP A 359 -21.63 -13.62 18.56
C TRP A 359 -23.02 -13.09 18.88
N GLU A 360 -23.68 -12.38 17.95
CA GLU A 360 -25.06 -11.91 18.11
C GLU A 360 -26.03 -13.07 18.26
N VAL A 361 -25.93 -14.09 17.39
CA VAL A 361 -26.76 -15.30 17.49
C VAL A 361 -26.61 -15.93 18.87
N ARG A 362 -25.39 -16.23 19.32
CA ARG A 362 -25.15 -16.82 20.66
C ARG A 362 -25.55 -15.90 21.82
N ARG A 363 -25.58 -14.57 21.61
CA ARG A 363 -25.89 -13.59 22.65
C ARG A 363 -27.39 -13.34 22.80
N TYR A 364 -28.15 -13.45 21.72
CA TYR A 364 -29.54 -12.98 21.64
C TYR A 364 -30.57 -14.05 21.27
N ILE A 365 -30.20 -15.20 20.68
CA ILE A 365 -31.16 -16.22 20.19
C ILE A 365 -32.12 -16.76 21.26
N GLU A 366 -31.72 -16.77 22.53
CA GLU A 366 -32.56 -17.19 23.67
C GLU A 366 -33.33 -16.01 24.31
N THR A 367 -33.22 -14.80 23.76
CA THR A 367 -33.78 -13.55 24.32
C THR A 367 -34.85 -12.91 23.43
N VAL A 368 -35.02 -13.38 22.18
CA VAL A 368 -36.03 -12.93 21.21
C VAL A 368 -36.94 -14.07 20.76
#